data_AF-A0A9E3FE25-F1
#
_entry.id   AF-A0A9E3FE25-F1
#
_cell.length_a   1.000
_cell.length_b   1.000
_cell.length_c   1.000
_cell.angle_alpha   90.00
_cell.angle_beta   90.00
_cell.angle_gamma   90.00
#
_symmetry.space_group_name_H-M   'P 1'
#
loop_
_entity.id
_entity.type
_entity.pdbx_description
1 polymer ?
#
loop_
_entity_poly.entity_id
_entity_poly.type
_entity_poly.pdbx_seq_one_letter_code
_entity_poly.pdbx_strand_id
1 'polypeptide(L)'
;MPGSEHSAIPFRYLRDPLFLFCVALYFVNRLILKPHIHGGFIGTFLHGSLNDLICIPFWVPIMVWTMRILGLRTSDAPPRGAEILVPVLLWSWFFELLLPTLGPFRHLATCDPDDILCYTLGALFAALFWGRYYTVQGQER
;
A
#
# COMPACT_ATOMS: atom_id res chain seq x y z
N MET A 1 -26.69 -30.97 -1.82
CA MET A 1 -26.26 -29.80 -1.01
C MET A 1 -25.50 -28.86 -1.94
N PRO A 2 -26.17 -27.89 -2.60
CA PRO A 2 -25.44 -26.90 -3.37
C PRO A 2 -24.78 -25.94 -2.37
N GLY A 3 -23.45 -25.98 -2.31
CA GLY A 3 -22.68 -25.03 -1.52
C GLY A 3 -22.96 -23.63 -2.03
N SER A 4 -23.26 -22.71 -1.11
CA SER A 4 -23.36 -21.30 -1.39
C SER A 4 -22.04 -20.83 -2.00
N GLU A 5 -21.97 -20.70 -3.32
CA GLU A 5 -20.95 -19.90 -3.99
C GLU A 5 -21.18 -18.47 -3.54
N HIS A 6 -20.56 -18.09 -2.42
CA HIS A 6 -20.41 -16.70 -2.03
C HIS A 6 -19.59 -16.05 -3.15
N SER A 7 -20.28 -15.44 -4.10
CA SER A 7 -19.68 -14.67 -5.19
C SER A 7 -18.98 -13.46 -4.58
N ALA A 8 -17.71 -13.67 -4.19
CA ALA A 8 -16.86 -12.62 -3.69
C ALA A 8 -16.79 -11.50 -4.73
N ILE A 9 -16.92 -10.25 -4.28
CA ILE A 9 -16.86 -9.10 -5.19
C ILE A 9 -15.46 -9.02 -5.80
N PRO A 10 -15.35 -8.87 -7.12
CA PRO A 10 -14.06 -8.72 -7.76
C PRO A 10 -13.37 -7.44 -7.28
N PHE A 11 -12.08 -7.57 -7.00
CA PHE A 11 -11.21 -6.49 -6.62
C PHE A 11 -11.14 -5.43 -7.72
N ARG A 12 -11.29 -4.17 -7.34
CA ARG A 12 -11.44 -3.06 -8.29
C ARG A 12 -10.13 -2.41 -8.71
N TYR A 13 -8.99 -2.92 -8.27
CA TYR A 13 -7.65 -2.46 -8.69
C TYR A 13 -7.50 -0.94 -8.51
N LEU A 14 -7.28 -0.19 -9.60
CA LEU A 14 -7.13 1.26 -9.60
C LEU A 14 -8.42 2.03 -9.24
N ARG A 15 -9.56 1.35 -9.16
CA ARG A 15 -10.85 1.90 -8.71
C ARG A 15 -11.19 1.46 -7.29
N ASP A 16 -10.27 0.83 -6.60
CA ASP A 16 -10.45 0.44 -5.20
C ASP A 16 -10.57 1.70 -4.30
N PRO A 17 -11.53 1.74 -3.37
CA PRO A 17 -11.73 2.92 -2.53
C PRO A 17 -10.52 3.25 -1.66
N LEU A 18 -9.75 2.26 -1.18
CA LEU A 18 -8.55 2.50 -0.40
C LEU A 18 -7.44 3.07 -1.27
N PHE A 19 -7.27 2.56 -2.49
CA PHE A 19 -6.34 3.13 -3.47
C PHE A 19 -6.66 4.60 -3.77
N LEU A 20 -7.92 4.91 -4.09
CA LEU A 20 -8.36 6.28 -4.38
C LEU A 20 -8.19 7.21 -3.18
N PHE A 21 -8.46 6.70 -1.97
CA PHE A 21 -8.20 7.43 -0.75
C PHE A 21 -6.71 7.74 -0.57
N CYS A 22 -5.83 6.77 -0.78
CA CYS A 22 -4.37 6.99 -0.73
C CYS A 22 -3.89 7.98 -1.79
N VAL A 23 -4.41 7.91 -3.02
CA VAL A 23 -4.12 8.88 -4.09
C VAL A 23 -4.54 10.29 -3.66
N ALA A 24 -5.77 10.44 -3.18
CA ALA A 24 -6.28 11.72 -2.71
C ALA A 24 -5.44 12.25 -1.53
N LEU A 25 -5.12 11.39 -0.57
CA LEU A 25 -4.32 11.75 0.59
C LEU A 25 -2.90 12.18 0.18
N TYR A 26 -2.29 11.51 -0.80
CA TYR A 26 -1.00 11.90 -1.36
C TYR A 26 -1.05 13.30 -1.98
N PHE A 27 -2.06 13.59 -2.82
CA PHE A 27 -2.19 14.90 -3.46
C PHE A 27 -2.50 16.01 -2.44
N VAL A 28 -3.38 15.75 -1.46
CA VAL A 28 -3.65 16.68 -0.36
C VAL A 28 -2.37 16.94 0.43
N ASN A 29 -1.61 15.89 0.76
CA ASN A 29 -0.34 16.03 1.45
C ASN A 29 0.65 16.87 0.64
N ARG A 30 0.83 16.56 -0.64
CA ARG A 30 1.84 17.18 -1.51
C ARG A 30 1.51 18.62 -1.89
N LEU A 31 0.25 18.91 -2.21
CA LEU A 31 -0.17 20.19 -2.78
C LEU A 31 -0.71 21.17 -1.75
N ILE A 32 -1.28 20.67 -0.65
CA ILE A 32 -1.95 21.51 0.35
C ILE A 32 -1.15 21.52 1.64
N LEU A 33 -0.85 20.35 2.21
CA LEU A 33 -0.25 20.28 3.54
C LEU A 33 1.22 20.69 3.53
N LYS A 34 2.04 20.15 2.62
CA LYS A 34 3.48 20.48 2.54
C LYS A 34 3.74 21.99 2.32
N PRO A 35 2.97 22.72 1.49
CA PRO A 35 3.18 24.16 1.34
C PRO A 35 2.66 25.03 2.49
N HIS A 36 1.74 24.54 3.32
CA HIS A 36 1.09 25.35 4.36
C HIS A 36 1.55 25.03 5.77
N ILE A 37 1.99 23.79 6.04
CA ILE A 37 2.40 23.33 7.37
C ILE A 37 3.92 23.21 7.40
N HIS A 38 4.57 24.26 7.92
CA HIS A 38 6.01 24.26 8.17
C HIS A 38 6.26 24.16 9.68
N GLY A 39 6.77 23.01 10.13
CA GLY A 39 7.21 22.78 11.50
C GLY A 39 6.21 22.07 12.43
N GLY A 40 6.74 21.44 13.49
CA GLY A 40 6.00 20.65 14.47
C GLY A 40 5.93 19.15 14.15
N PHE A 41 5.52 18.34 15.14
CA PHE A 41 5.40 16.87 15.01
C PHE A 41 4.54 16.45 13.81
N ILE A 42 3.44 17.18 13.57
CA ILE A 42 2.54 16.95 12.43
C ILE A 42 3.24 17.24 11.10
N GLY A 43 4.03 18.32 11.01
CA GLY A 43 4.83 18.63 9.83
C GLY A 43 5.84 17.52 9.52
N THR A 44 6.58 17.03 10.53
CA THR A 44 7.55 15.94 10.33
C THR A 44 6.87 14.65 9.86
N PHE A 45 5.75 14.26 10.48
CA PHE A 45 4.98 13.07 10.11
C PHE A 45 4.41 13.17 8.68
N LEU A 46 3.84 14.31 8.31
CA LEU A 46 3.32 14.56 6.95
C LEU A 46 4.44 14.58 5.90
N HIS A 47 5.64 15.00 6.29
CA HIS A 47 6.77 15.10 5.38
C HIS A 47 7.47 13.77 5.09
N GLY A 48 7.62 12.91 6.11
CA GLY A 48 8.21 11.56 6.00
C GLY A 48 7.14 10.46 6.04
N SER A 49 6.71 10.09 7.24
CA SER A 49 5.95 8.86 7.55
C SER A 49 4.62 8.66 6.81
N LEU A 50 3.89 9.73 6.47
CA LEU A 50 2.60 9.59 5.80
C LEU A 50 2.73 8.91 4.43
N ASN A 51 3.79 9.21 3.70
CA ASN A 51 4.02 8.62 2.39
C ASN A 51 4.35 7.12 2.52
N ASP A 52 5.12 6.75 3.54
CA ASP A 52 5.47 5.36 3.80
C ASP A 52 4.25 4.56 4.24
N LEU A 53 3.40 5.14 5.09
CA LEU A 53 2.13 4.55 5.52
C LEU A 53 1.19 4.25 4.35
N ILE A 54 1.09 5.15 3.37
CA ILE A 54 0.24 4.92 2.19
C ILE A 54 0.93 4.13 1.07
N CYS A 55 2.24 3.89 1.16
CA CYS A 55 3.03 3.30 0.08
C CYS A 55 2.48 1.93 -0.34
N ILE A 56 2.26 1.03 0.61
CA ILE A 56 1.77 -0.32 0.34
C ILE A 56 0.32 -0.33 -0.20
N PRO A 57 -0.67 0.30 0.45
CA PRO A 57 -2.03 0.35 -0.09
C PRO A 57 -2.12 1.07 -1.44
N PHE A 58 -1.16 1.94 -1.78
CA PHE A 58 -1.06 2.59 -3.08
C PHE A 58 -0.47 1.67 -4.15
N TRP A 59 0.64 0.98 -3.85
CA TRP A 59 1.37 0.18 -4.83
C TRP A 59 0.78 -1.19 -5.09
N VAL A 60 0.22 -1.85 -4.08
CA VAL A 60 -0.34 -3.21 -4.22
C VAL A 60 -1.43 -3.28 -5.29
N PRO A 61 -2.42 -2.37 -5.36
CA PRO A 61 -3.42 -2.35 -6.42
C PRO A 61 -2.83 -2.22 -7.82
N ILE A 62 -1.79 -1.40 -7.99
CA ILE A 62 -1.07 -1.23 -9.27
C ILE A 62 -0.33 -2.52 -9.63
N MET A 63 0.35 -3.14 -8.67
CA MET A 63 1.09 -4.39 -8.86
C MET A 63 0.17 -5.52 -9.29
N VAL A 64 -0.91 -5.78 -8.55
CA VAL A 64 -1.85 -6.87 -8.87
C VAL A 64 -2.61 -6.62 -10.17
N TRP A 65 -2.87 -5.35 -10.52
CA TRP A 65 -3.42 -4.97 -11.83
C TRP A 65 -2.43 -5.27 -12.96
N THR A 66 -1.15 -4.96 -12.77
CA THR A 66 -0.09 -5.27 -13.74
C THR A 66 0.04 -6.78 -13.92
N MET A 67 0.04 -7.56 -12.82
CA MET A 67 0.06 -9.02 -12.88
C MET A 67 -1.16 -9.58 -13.62
N ARG A 68 -2.32 -8.94 -13.48
CA ARG A 68 -3.54 -9.31 -14.22
C ARG A 68 -3.40 -9.07 -15.72
N ILE A 69 -2.89 -7.90 -16.12
CA ILE A 69 -2.65 -7.56 -17.54
C ILE A 69 -1.62 -8.49 -18.17
N LEU A 70 -0.55 -8.83 -17.43
CA LEU A 70 0.49 -9.75 -17.89
C LEU A 70 0.07 -11.23 -17.86
N GLY A 71 -1.16 -11.54 -17.41
CA GLY A 71 -1.66 -12.91 -17.31
C GLY A 71 -1.05 -13.75 -16.19
N LEU A 72 -0.23 -13.16 -15.32
CA LEU A 72 0.36 -13.82 -14.14
C LEU A 72 -0.68 -14.06 -13.04
N ARG A 73 -1.78 -13.30 -13.06
CA ARG A 73 -2.90 -13.42 -12.11
C ARG A 73 -4.18 -13.81 -12.85
N THR A 74 -4.72 -14.97 -12.52
CA THR A 74 -5.94 -15.52 -13.13
C THR A 74 -7.21 -15.14 -12.38
N SER A 75 -7.10 -14.67 -11.13
CA SER A 75 -8.21 -14.36 -10.25
C SER A 75 -8.29 -12.86 -9.95
N ASP A 76 -9.51 -12.31 -9.96
CA ASP A 76 -9.82 -10.96 -9.54
C ASP A 76 -10.18 -10.88 -8.04
N ALA A 77 -9.74 -11.85 -7.23
CA ALA A 77 -9.87 -11.80 -5.77
C ALA A 77 -9.09 -10.62 -5.16
N PRO A 78 -9.43 -10.17 -3.93
CA PRO A 78 -8.63 -9.19 -3.20
C PRO A 78 -7.16 -9.65 -3.06
N PRO A 79 -6.22 -8.71 -2.85
CA PRO A 79 -4.80 -9.03 -2.72
C PRO A 79 -4.55 -10.07 -1.63
N ARG A 80 -3.81 -11.12 -1.97
CA ARG A 80 -3.43 -12.17 -1.02
C ARG A 80 -2.40 -11.62 -0.06
N GLY A 81 -2.35 -12.17 1.16
CA GLY A 81 -1.33 -11.79 2.15
C GLY A 81 0.09 -11.86 1.59
N ALA A 82 0.40 -12.85 0.75
CA ALA A 82 1.68 -12.94 0.05
C ALA A 82 1.93 -11.79 -0.95
N GLU A 83 0.91 -11.34 -1.68
CA GLU A 83 1.00 -10.20 -2.63
C GLU A 83 1.22 -8.87 -1.88
N ILE A 84 0.87 -8.79 -0.60
CA ILE A 84 1.14 -7.64 0.27
C ILE A 84 2.51 -7.80 0.95
N LEU A 85 2.87 -9.00 1.38
CA LEU A 85 4.10 -9.27 2.11
C LEU A 85 5.34 -9.14 1.22
N VAL A 86 5.27 -9.58 -0.05
CA VAL A 86 6.38 -9.45 -1.00
C VAL A 86 6.87 -8.00 -1.13
N PRO A 87 6.03 -6.99 -1.42
CA PRO A 87 6.49 -5.61 -1.50
C PRO A 87 6.98 -5.06 -0.16
N VAL A 88 6.42 -5.48 0.98
CA VAL A 88 6.93 -5.12 2.32
C VAL A 88 8.37 -5.61 2.49
N LEU A 89 8.62 -6.90 2.23
CA LEU A 89 9.95 -7.49 2.36
C LEU A 89 10.94 -6.94 1.33
N LEU A 90 10.48 -6.74 0.09
CA LEU A 90 11.30 -6.19 -0.98
C LEU A 90 11.71 -4.75 -0.66
N TRP A 91 10.79 -3.93 -0.13
CA TRP A 91 11.14 -2.58 0.31
C TRP A 91 12.02 -2.56 1.56
N SER A 92 11.79 -3.40 2.56
CA SER A 92 12.72 -3.56 3.69
C SER A 92 14.13 -3.85 3.18
N TRP A 93 14.26 -4.86 2.31
CA TRP A 93 15.56 -5.26 1.77
C TRP A 93 16.20 -4.14 0.92
N PHE A 94 15.43 -3.48 0.07
CA PHE A 94 15.95 -2.46 -0.85
C PHE A 94 16.44 -1.22 -0.09
N PHE A 95 15.70 -0.76 0.91
CA PHE A 95 16.06 0.44 1.69
C PHE A 95 17.09 0.16 2.79
N GLU A 96 17.08 -1.02 3.42
CA GLU A 96 18.05 -1.36 4.48
C GLU A 96 19.39 -1.87 3.94
N LEU A 97 19.40 -2.64 2.85
CA LEU A 97 20.60 -3.34 2.40
C LEU A 97 21.14 -2.80 1.08
N LEU A 98 20.30 -2.50 0.11
CA LEU A 98 20.74 -2.21 -1.25
C LEU A 98 21.07 -0.73 -1.48
N LEU A 99 20.19 0.19 -1.09
CA LEU A 99 20.46 1.63 -1.23
C LEU A 99 21.66 2.14 -0.42
N PRO A 100 21.85 1.78 0.87
CA PRO A 100 22.96 2.31 1.66
C PRO A 100 24.32 1.74 1.26
N THR A 101 24.35 0.57 0.59
CA THR A 101 25.58 -0.02 0.06
C THR A 101 25.98 0.55 -1.31
N LEU A 102 25.05 1.17 -2.04
CA LEU A 102 25.33 1.84 -3.30
C LEU A 102 25.85 3.27 -3.06
N GLY A 103 27.16 3.46 -3.25
CA GLY A 103 27.86 4.73 -3.04
C GLY A 103 27.14 6.02 -3.50
N PRO A 104 26.56 6.10 -4.71
CA PRO A 104 25.85 7.30 -5.15
C PRO A 104 24.48 7.50 -4.49
N PHE A 105 23.84 6.47 -3.94
CA PHE A 105 22.49 6.53 -3.34
C PHE A 105 22.51 6.55 -1.81
N ARG A 106 23.69 6.45 -1.19
CA ARG A 106 23.88 6.48 0.26
C ARG A 106 23.31 7.72 0.97
N HIS A 107 23.16 8.83 0.24
CA HIS A 107 22.58 10.08 0.77
C HIS A 107 21.05 10.16 0.62
N LEU A 108 20.43 9.20 -0.09
CA LEU A 108 19.01 9.15 -0.39
C LEU A 108 18.24 8.16 0.51
N ALA A 109 18.95 7.32 1.26
CA ALA A 109 18.35 6.41 2.22
C ALA A 109 19.16 6.43 3.52
N THR A 110 18.52 6.89 4.58
CA THR A 110 18.96 6.67 5.95
C THR A 110 18.37 5.34 6.40
N CYS A 111 19.15 4.49 7.06
CA CYS A 111 18.61 3.28 7.67
C CYS A 111 17.72 3.69 8.85
N ASP A 112 16.44 3.91 8.58
CA ASP A 112 15.45 4.32 9.58
C ASP A 112 14.39 3.20 9.77
N PRO A 113 14.43 2.46 10.89
CA PRO A 113 13.44 1.44 11.20
C PRO A 113 12.01 1.98 11.28
N ASP A 114 11.83 3.29 11.51
CA ASP A 114 10.52 3.91 11.60
C ASP A 114 9.78 3.87 10.26
N ASP A 115 10.50 3.89 9.14
CA ASP A 115 9.92 3.74 7.79
C ASP A 115 9.31 2.35 7.62
N ILE A 116 10.01 1.32 8.12
CA ILE A 116 9.57 -0.08 8.12
C ILE A 116 8.29 -0.24 8.91
N LEU A 117 8.24 0.35 10.10
CA LEU A 117 7.04 0.35 10.92
C LEU A 117 5.88 1.03 10.17
N CYS A 118 6.12 2.17 9.54
CA CYS A 118 5.09 2.92 8.83
C CYS A 118 4.48 2.13 7.66
N TYR A 119 5.29 1.63 6.72
CA TYR A 119 4.72 0.90 5.59
C TYR A 119 4.19 -0.48 5.97
N THR A 120 4.73 -1.12 7.03
CA THR A 120 4.18 -2.38 7.57
C THR A 120 2.80 -2.14 8.21
N LEU A 121 2.61 -1.06 8.96
CA LEU A 121 1.30 -0.66 9.48
C LEU A 121 0.31 -0.35 8.34
N GLY A 122 0.77 0.32 7.30
CA GLY A 122 0.00 0.56 6.08
C GLY A 122 -0.43 -0.73 5.39
N ALA A 123 0.48 -1.69 5.28
CA ALA A 123 0.22 -3.02 4.73
C ALA A 123 -0.81 -3.79 5.54
N LEU A 124 -0.68 -3.78 6.88
CA LEU A 124 -1.62 -4.44 7.79
C LEU A 124 -3.01 -3.82 7.70
N PHE A 125 -3.10 -2.49 7.71
CA PHE A 125 -4.36 -1.78 7.54
C PHE A 125 -5.03 -2.14 6.20
N ALA A 126 -4.25 -2.15 5.11
CA ALA A 126 -4.74 -2.51 3.79
C ALA A 126 -5.27 -3.95 3.74
N ALA A 127 -4.53 -4.90 4.31
CA ALA A 127 -4.93 -6.29 4.38
C ALA A 127 -6.24 -6.49 5.15
N LEU A 128 -6.38 -5.83 6.31
CA LEU A 128 -7.60 -5.87 7.11
C LEU A 128 -8.77 -5.20 6.40
N PHE A 129 -8.53 -4.05 5.75
CA PHE A 129 -9.56 -3.33 5.02
C PHE A 129 -10.08 -4.14 3.84
N TRP A 130 -9.22 -4.67 2.98
CA TRP A 130 -9.64 -5.47 1.83
C TRP A 130 -10.29 -6.78 2.26
N GLY A 131 -9.76 -7.43 3.30
CA GLY A 131 -10.36 -8.61 3.90
C GLY A 131 -11.79 -8.35 4.38
N ARG A 132 -12.05 -7.21 5.03
CA ARG A 132 -13.39 -6.88 5.51
C ARG A 132 -14.31 -6.39 4.39
N TYR A 133 -13.86 -5.46 3.57
CA TYR A 133 -14.67 -4.79 2.56
C TYR A 133 -15.18 -5.76 1.48
N TYR A 134 -14.31 -6.60 0.95
CA TYR A 134 -14.66 -7.53 -0.13
C TYR A 134 -15.32 -8.82 0.35
N THR A 135 -15.07 -9.23 1.61
CA THR A 135 -15.78 -10.38 2.22
C THR A 135 -17.21 -10.00 2.63
N VAL A 136 -17.39 -8.86 3.31
CA VAL A 136 -18.72 -8.43 3.79
C VAL A 136 -19.66 -8.11 2.62
N GLN A 137 -19.22 -7.35 1.61
CA GLN A 137 -20.10 -7.03 0.49
C GLN A 137 -20.42 -8.24 -0.41
N GLY A 138 -19.58 -9.29 -0.40
CA GLY A 138 -19.91 -10.56 -1.06
C GLY A 138 -21.01 -11.36 -0.35
N GLN A 139 -21.42 -10.94 0.85
CA GLN A 139 -22.41 -11.61 1.68
C GLN A 139 -23.79 -10.89 1.69
N GLU A 140 -23.82 -9.61 1.30
CA GLU A 140 -25.03 -8.77 1.26
C GLU A 140 -25.75 -8.77 -0.12
N ARG A 141 -25.26 -9.56 -1.07
CA ARG A 141 -25.89 -9.80 -2.38
C ARG A 141 -26.28 -11.26 -2.53
#